data_AF-A0A2G8PHD5-F1
#
_entry.id   AF-A0A2G8PHD5-F1
#
_cell.length_a   1.000
_cell.length_b   1.000
_cell.length_c   1.000
_cell.angle_alpha   90.00
_cell.angle_beta   90.00
_cell.angle_gamma   90.00
#
_symmetry.space_group_name_H-M   'P 1'
#
loop_
_entity.id
_entity.type
_entity.pdbx_description
1 polymer ?
#
loop_
_entity_poly.entity_id
_entity_poly.type
_entity_poly.pdbx_seq_one_letter_code
_entity_poly.pdbx_strand_id
1 'polypeptide(L)'
;MSQASDPSFSPAIQTLIQAMQRRDVPAVAQQVNGLSPQERSAVLTPALQYLAEVDPDSARWFVRHLMAPAVKAQLRAGILKAAQDYLQEAGFQEGIDYELKPHPQSGGQILSLSRRALPYAAPDDDPFGQLLLAEFCELRD
;
A
#
# COMPACT_ATOMS: atom_id res chain seq x y z
N MET A 1 -5.23 3.67 22.28
CA MET A 1 -6.68 3.81 22.01
C MET A 1 -7.07 2.62 21.15
N SER A 2 -8.00 1.78 21.62
CA SER A 2 -8.59 0.67 20.86
C SER A 2 -9.84 1.21 20.16
N GLN A 3 -10.08 0.94 18.88
CA GLN A 3 -10.80 -0.27 18.48
C GLN A 3 -10.59 -0.54 16.99
N ALA A 4 -9.89 -1.62 16.65
CA ALA A 4 -10.05 -2.34 15.39
C ALA A 4 -11.42 -3.05 15.34
N SER A 5 -12.49 -2.30 15.58
CA SER A 5 -13.86 -2.80 15.66
C SER A 5 -14.76 -1.91 14.81
N ASP A 6 -14.35 -1.69 13.56
CA ASP A 6 -15.32 -1.29 12.55
C ASP A 6 -16.18 -2.54 12.24
N PRO A 7 -17.50 -2.50 12.52
CA PRO A 7 -18.40 -3.62 12.29
C PRO A 7 -18.57 -3.97 10.80
N SER A 8 -18.11 -3.10 9.88
CA SER A 8 -18.10 -3.36 8.44
C SER A 8 -17.01 -4.33 8.00
N PHE A 9 -15.95 -4.51 8.80
CA PHE A 9 -14.87 -5.43 8.46
C PHE A 9 -15.23 -6.89 8.71
N SER A 10 -14.85 -7.75 7.76
CA SER A 10 -14.93 -9.19 7.97
C SER A 10 -14.04 -9.62 9.15
N PRO A 11 -14.34 -10.75 9.82
CA PRO A 11 -13.52 -11.27 10.91
C PRO A 11 -12.04 -11.45 10.55
N ALA A 12 -11.76 -11.78 9.28
CA ALA A 12 -10.40 -11.89 8.77
C ALA A 12 -9.69 -10.52 8.81
N ILE A 13 -10.32 -9.45 8.30
CA ILE A 13 -9.73 -8.11 8.31
C ILE A 13 -9.51 -7.63 9.74
N GLN A 14 -10.47 -7.82 10.64
CA GLN A 14 -10.32 -7.45 12.06
C GLN A 14 -9.15 -8.19 12.74
N THR A 15 -9.05 -9.51 12.52
CA THR A 15 -7.95 -10.31 13.08
C THR A 15 -6.60 -9.84 12.56
N LEU A 16 -6.53 -9.51 11.26
CA LEU A 16 -5.31 -9.02 10.64
C LEU A 16 -4.90 -7.66 11.20
N ILE A 17 -5.84 -6.71 11.32
CA ILE A 17 -5.59 -5.39 11.91
C ILE A 17 -5.05 -5.54 13.34
N GLN A 18 -5.64 -6.40 14.16
CA GLN A 18 -5.17 -6.62 15.54
C GLN A 18 -3.77 -7.21 15.59
N ALA A 19 -3.47 -8.22 14.76
CA ALA A 19 -2.14 -8.80 14.66
C ALA A 19 -1.12 -7.75 14.20
N MET A 20 -1.53 -6.88 13.27
CA MET A 20 -0.70 -5.79 12.78
C MET A 20 -0.45 -4.73 13.88
N GLN A 21 -1.47 -4.26 14.57
CA GLN A 21 -1.30 -3.29 15.68
C GLN A 21 -0.37 -3.82 16.79
N ARG A 22 -0.34 -5.14 16.99
CA ARG A 22 0.57 -5.80 17.97
C ARG A 22 1.97 -6.09 17.42
N ARG A 23 2.24 -5.84 16.14
CA ARG A 23 3.48 -6.26 15.46
C ARG A 23 3.76 -7.75 15.55
N ASP A 24 2.70 -8.56 15.58
CA ASP A 24 2.77 -10.02 15.64
C ASP A 24 3.06 -10.60 14.25
N VAL A 25 4.36 -10.65 13.91
CA VAL A 25 4.84 -11.12 12.60
C VAL A 25 4.35 -12.53 12.26
N PRO A 26 4.46 -13.52 13.17
CA PRO A 26 3.96 -14.86 12.88
C PRO A 26 2.45 -14.90 12.61
N ALA A 27 1.63 -14.20 13.39
CA ALA A 27 0.19 -14.20 13.21
C ALA A 27 -0.22 -13.59 11.86
N VAL A 28 0.39 -12.45 11.50
CA VAL A 28 0.14 -11.81 10.20
C VAL A 28 0.60 -12.73 9.05
N ALA A 29 1.79 -13.33 9.15
CA ALA A 29 2.30 -14.23 8.12
C ALA A 29 1.41 -15.48 7.96
N GLN A 30 0.97 -16.09 9.06
CA GLN A 30 0.06 -17.24 9.05
C GLN A 30 -1.24 -16.89 8.34
N GLN A 31 -1.80 -15.73 8.65
CA GLN A 31 -3.05 -15.30 8.07
C GLN A 31 -2.92 -14.99 6.58
N VAL A 32 -1.89 -14.26 6.16
CA VAL A 32 -1.68 -13.88 4.75
C VAL A 32 -1.29 -15.09 3.89
N ASN A 33 -0.44 -15.98 4.41
CA ASN A 33 0.04 -17.14 3.63
C ASN A 33 -1.06 -18.17 3.38
N GLY A 34 -2.05 -18.26 4.27
CA GLY A 34 -3.22 -19.14 4.10
C GLY A 34 -4.24 -18.68 3.05
N LEU A 35 -4.15 -17.42 2.59
CA LEU A 35 -5.06 -16.85 1.61
C LEU A 35 -4.54 -17.07 0.18
N SER A 36 -5.46 -17.24 -0.78
CA SER A 36 -5.15 -17.18 -2.21
C SER A 36 -4.71 -15.76 -2.62
N PRO A 37 -4.00 -15.59 -3.76
CA PRO A 37 -3.65 -14.27 -4.31
C PRO A 37 -4.78 -13.22 -4.31
N GLN A 38 -6.00 -13.63 -4.66
CA GLN A 38 -7.14 -12.73 -4.74
C GLN A 38 -7.64 -12.34 -3.34
N GLU A 39 -7.75 -13.32 -2.44
CA GLU A 39 -8.17 -13.09 -1.05
C GLU A 39 -7.14 -12.26 -0.27
N ARG A 40 -5.85 -12.44 -0.55
CA ARG A 40 -4.78 -11.61 0.06
C ARG A 40 -5.03 -10.13 -0.21
N SER A 41 -5.29 -9.76 -1.46
CA SER A 41 -5.55 -8.36 -1.81
C SER A 41 -6.81 -7.82 -1.12
N ALA A 42 -7.89 -8.62 -1.13
CA ALA A 42 -9.17 -8.25 -0.53
C ALA A 42 -9.11 -8.09 1.01
N VAL A 43 -8.15 -8.72 1.69
CA VAL A 43 -7.99 -8.65 3.14
C VAL A 43 -6.91 -7.63 3.54
N LEU A 44 -5.77 -7.59 2.83
CA LEU A 44 -4.65 -6.71 3.16
C LEU A 44 -4.92 -5.25 2.84
N THR A 45 -5.56 -4.97 1.70
CA THR A 45 -5.84 -3.59 1.28
C THR A 45 -6.68 -2.84 2.31
N PRO A 46 -7.87 -3.32 2.72
CA PRO A 46 -8.66 -2.63 3.74
C PRO A 46 -7.98 -2.59 5.11
N ALA A 47 -7.22 -3.63 5.50
CA ALA A 47 -6.47 -3.62 6.76
C ALA A 47 -5.37 -2.55 6.78
N LEU A 48 -4.63 -2.40 5.67
CA LEU A 48 -3.58 -1.39 5.53
C LEU A 48 -4.16 0.02 5.38
N GLN A 49 -5.27 0.20 4.66
CA GLN A 49 -5.99 1.47 4.58
C GLN A 49 -6.41 1.93 5.97
N TYR A 50 -7.06 1.06 6.73
CA TYR A 50 -7.44 1.36 8.10
C TYR A 50 -6.23 1.73 8.97
N LEU A 51 -5.14 0.96 8.91
CA LEU A 51 -3.94 1.31 9.67
C LEU A 51 -3.28 2.60 9.18
N ALA A 52 -3.30 2.91 7.89
CA ALA A 52 -2.76 4.18 7.41
C ALA A 52 -3.48 5.38 8.03
N GLU A 53 -4.79 5.24 8.33
CA GLU A 53 -5.58 6.26 9.02
C GLU A 53 -5.30 6.31 10.53
N VAL A 54 -5.32 5.16 11.22
CA VAL A 54 -5.32 5.13 12.70
C VAL A 54 -3.94 4.91 13.33
N ASP A 55 -3.00 4.32 12.59
CA ASP A 55 -1.63 3.98 13.02
C ASP A 55 -0.67 3.88 11.82
N PRO A 56 -0.36 5.03 11.16
CA PRO A 56 0.42 5.06 9.93
C PRO A 56 1.85 4.52 10.09
N ASP A 57 2.41 4.61 11.30
CA ASP A 57 3.73 4.07 11.60
C ASP A 57 3.74 2.54 11.54
N SER A 58 2.71 1.89 12.10
CA SER A 58 2.56 0.43 11.97
C SER A 58 2.31 0.05 10.52
N ALA A 59 1.41 0.73 9.79
CA ALA A 59 1.18 0.47 8.36
C ALA A 59 2.49 0.53 7.55
N ARG A 60 3.32 1.55 7.78
CA ARG A 60 4.60 1.73 7.08
C ARG A 60 5.57 0.63 7.44
N TRP A 61 5.62 0.28 8.72
CA TRP A 61 6.47 -0.81 9.20
C TRP A 61 6.10 -2.15 8.54
N PHE A 62 4.81 -2.47 8.38
CA PHE A 62 4.37 -3.70 7.72
C PHE A 62 4.74 -3.75 6.24
N VAL A 63 4.49 -2.68 5.49
CA VAL A 63 4.85 -2.58 4.07
C VAL A 63 6.36 -2.76 3.86
N ARG A 64 7.17 -2.25 4.80
CA ARG A 64 8.63 -2.40 4.77
C ARG A 64 9.11 -3.80 5.14
N HIS A 65 8.61 -4.38 6.23
CA HIS A 65 9.31 -5.48 6.91
C HIS A 65 8.62 -6.84 6.81
N LEU A 66 7.30 -6.89 6.62
CA LEU A 66 6.55 -8.14 6.86
C LEU A 66 6.09 -8.87 5.61
N MET A 67 5.99 -8.14 4.51
CA MET A 67 5.38 -8.67 3.32
C MET A 67 6.32 -9.63 2.61
N ALA A 68 5.89 -10.89 2.46
CA ALA A 68 6.55 -11.81 1.55
C ALA A 68 6.64 -11.17 0.15
N PRO A 69 7.73 -11.38 -0.62
CA PRO A 69 7.97 -10.68 -1.89
C PRO A 69 6.77 -10.72 -2.86
N ALA A 70 6.09 -11.87 -2.96
CA ALA A 70 4.91 -12.04 -3.81
C ALA A 70 3.71 -11.17 -3.39
N VAL A 71 3.51 -10.98 -2.09
CA VAL A 71 2.42 -10.16 -1.55
C VAL A 71 2.75 -8.68 -1.69
N LYS A 72 4.02 -8.31 -1.48
CA LYS A 72 4.53 -6.96 -1.75
C LYS A 72 4.34 -6.59 -3.23
N ALA A 73 4.59 -7.54 -4.15
CA ALA A 73 4.38 -7.33 -5.58
C ALA A 73 2.89 -7.14 -5.95
N GLN A 74 1.97 -7.89 -5.34
CA GLN A 74 0.53 -7.76 -5.59
C GLN A 74 -0.04 -6.44 -5.09
N LEU A 75 0.27 -6.08 -3.83
CA LEU A 75 -0.16 -4.79 -3.29
C LEU A 75 0.41 -3.65 -4.11
N ARG A 76 1.70 -3.70 -4.43
CA ARG A 76 2.36 -2.72 -5.29
C ARG A 76 1.64 -2.53 -6.62
N ALA A 77 1.19 -3.59 -7.29
CA ALA A 77 0.51 -3.44 -8.58
C ALA A 77 -0.83 -2.67 -8.46
N GLY A 78 -1.67 -3.02 -7.47
CA GLY A 78 -2.93 -2.30 -7.24
C GLY A 78 -2.71 -0.85 -6.83
N ILE A 79 -1.66 -0.61 -6.06
CA ILE A 79 -1.29 0.69 -5.51
C ILE A 79 -0.71 1.63 -6.58
N LEU A 80 0.19 1.12 -7.42
CA LEU A 80 0.73 1.88 -8.54
C LEU A 80 -0.38 2.29 -9.50
N LYS A 81 -1.37 1.41 -9.71
CA LYS A 81 -2.54 1.73 -10.53
C LYS A 81 -3.35 2.89 -9.95
N ALA A 82 -3.62 2.89 -8.64
CA ALA A 82 -4.33 4.01 -7.99
C ALA A 82 -3.58 5.35 -8.13
N ALA A 83 -2.26 5.36 -7.91
CA ALA A 83 -1.45 6.57 -8.08
C ALA A 83 -1.43 7.06 -9.54
N GLN A 84 -1.40 6.14 -10.52
CA GLN A 84 -1.54 6.51 -11.94
C GLN A 84 -2.92 7.11 -12.24
N ASP A 85 -3.98 6.56 -11.67
CA ASP A 85 -5.34 7.05 -11.88
C ASP A 85 -5.48 8.50 -11.36
N TYR A 86 -4.96 8.80 -10.16
CA TYR A 86 -4.94 10.18 -9.64
C TYR A 86 -4.17 11.15 -10.54
N LEU A 87 -3.01 10.72 -11.07
CA LEU A 87 -2.20 11.54 -11.97
C LEU A 87 -2.90 11.82 -13.29
N GLN A 88 -3.57 10.81 -13.85
CA GLN A 88 -4.37 10.94 -15.07
C GLN A 88 -5.56 11.89 -14.87
N GLU A 89 -6.26 11.76 -13.75
CA GLU A 89 -7.36 12.66 -13.36
C GLU A 89 -6.88 14.11 -13.20
N ALA A 90 -5.66 14.31 -12.67
CA ALA A 90 -5.03 15.63 -12.56
C ALA A 90 -4.41 16.15 -13.87
N GLY A 91 -4.49 15.38 -14.98
CA GLY A 91 -4.03 15.80 -16.31
C GLY A 91 -2.54 15.62 -16.57
N PHE A 92 -1.82 14.89 -15.71
CA PHE A 92 -0.42 14.53 -15.94
C PHE A 92 -0.31 13.39 -16.96
N GLN A 93 0.77 13.39 -17.75
CA GLN A 93 0.94 12.45 -18.86
C GLN A 93 2.02 11.41 -18.58
N GLU A 94 1.69 10.13 -18.79
CA GLU A 94 2.68 9.05 -18.75
C GLU A 94 3.78 9.26 -19.80
N GLY A 95 5.03 8.99 -19.43
CA GLY A 95 6.21 9.24 -20.25
C GLY A 95 6.76 10.67 -20.18
N ILE A 96 5.95 11.63 -19.69
CA ILE A 96 6.37 13.02 -19.50
C ILE A 96 6.49 13.33 -18.01
N ASP A 97 5.41 13.12 -17.28
CA ASP A 97 5.26 13.50 -15.88
C ASP A 97 5.53 12.37 -14.91
N TYR A 98 5.17 11.17 -15.33
CA TYR A 98 5.35 9.96 -14.57
C TYR A 98 5.62 8.77 -15.49
N GLU A 99 6.24 7.72 -14.98
CA GLU A 99 6.44 6.46 -15.72
C GLU A 99 6.56 5.29 -14.74
N LEU A 100 6.08 4.10 -15.16
CA LEU A 100 6.33 2.87 -14.42
C LEU A 100 7.66 2.26 -14.86
N LYS A 101 8.59 2.13 -13.90
CA LYS A 101 9.89 1.48 -14.14
C LYS A 101 10.01 0.16 -13.41
N PRO A 102 10.79 -0.79 -13.94
CA PRO A 102 11.23 -1.93 -13.16
C PRO A 102 12.10 -1.48 -11.98
N HIS A 103 11.78 -1.96 -10.78
CA HIS A 103 12.55 -1.73 -9.57
C HIS A 103 13.76 -2.69 -9.54
N PRO A 104 15.00 -2.18 -9.60
CA PRO A 104 16.19 -2.99 -9.85
C PRO A 104 16.47 -4.05 -8.76
N GLN A 105 16.09 -3.78 -7.51
CA GLN A 105 16.35 -4.68 -6.37
C GLN A 105 15.17 -5.57 -5.94
N SER A 106 13.93 -5.26 -6.35
CA SER A 106 12.74 -5.95 -5.82
C SER A 106 11.93 -6.72 -6.86
N GLY A 107 12.32 -6.68 -8.14
CA GLY A 107 11.68 -7.45 -9.22
C GLY A 107 10.24 -7.02 -9.56
N GLY A 108 9.72 -5.95 -8.95
CA GLY A 108 8.42 -5.35 -9.28
C GLY A 108 8.59 -4.00 -9.97
N GLN A 109 7.52 -3.19 -10.05
CA GLN A 109 7.57 -1.83 -10.61
C GLN A 109 7.76 -0.74 -9.52
N ILE A 110 8.14 0.47 -9.93
CA ILE A 110 8.07 1.71 -9.15
C ILE A 110 7.45 2.81 -10.00
N LEU A 111 6.86 3.80 -9.34
CA LEU A 111 6.38 5.00 -9.98
C LEU A 111 7.49 6.05 -9.96
N SER A 112 7.98 6.41 -11.14
CA SER A 112 8.96 7.48 -11.30
C SER A 112 8.22 8.77 -11.60
N LEU A 113 8.34 9.77 -10.71
CA LEU A 113 7.50 10.97 -10.73
C LEU A 113 8.31 12.24 -10.85
N SER A 114 7.89 13.15 -11.71
CA SER A 114 8.39 14.53 -11.69
C SER A 114 8.00 15.22 -10.38
N ARG A 115 8.83 16.15 -9.91
CA ARG A 115 8.55 16.91 -8.66
C ARG A 115 7.21 17.64 -8.70
N ARG A 116 6.75 18.06 -9.88
CA ARG A 116 5.45 18.73 -10.06
C ARG A 116 4.25 17.79 -9.91
N ALA A 117 4.42 16.51 -10.24
CA ALA A 117 3.38 15.50 -10.18
C ALA A 117 3.23 14.89 -8.78
N LEU A 118 4.29 14.96 -7.95
CA LEU A 118 4.32 14.35 -6.62
C LEU A 118 3.08 14.68 -5.74
N PRO A 119 2.63 15.95 -5.62
CA PRO A 119 1.49 16.28 -4.77
C PRO A 119 0.14 15.75 -5.30
N TYR A 120 0.10 15.26 -6.54
CA TYR A 120 -1.09 14.78 -7.22
C TYR A 120 -1.11 13.25 -7.36
N ALA A 121 -0.05 12.57 -6.93
CA ALA A 121 0.04 11.12 -7.02
C ALA A 121 -0.70 10.40 -5.88
N ALA A 122 -1.08 11.14 -4.83
CA ALA A 122 -2.05 10.76 -3.80
C ALA A 122 -2.54 12.05 -3.11
N PRO A 123 -3.85 12.27 -2.95
CA PRO A 123 -4.37 13.44 -2.27
C PRO A 123 -4.12 13.38 -0.75
N ASP A 124 -4.18 14.52 -0.06
CA ASP A 124 -3.92 14.61 1.39
C ASP A 124 -4.93 13.84 2.26
N ASP A 125 -6.12 13.57 1.72
CA ASP A 125 -7.16 12.75 2.34
C ASP A 125 -7.06 11.24 1.99
N ASP A 126 -6.03 10.84 1.24
CA ASP A 126 -5.66 9.43 1.01
C ASP A 126 -4.37 9.06 1.76
N PRO A 127 -4.44 8.79 3.08
CA PRO A 127 -3.28 8.43 3.89
C PRO A 127 -2.65 7.11 3.42
N PHE A 128 -3.42 6.23 2.79
CA PHE A 128 -2.89 5.02 2.19
C PHE A 128 -2.03 5.39 0.97
N GLY A 129 -2.54 6.19 0.03
CA GLY A 129 -1.76 6.72 -1.10
C GLY A 129 -0.48 7.42 -0.68
N GLN A 130 -0.53 8.27 0.36
CA GLN A 130 0.65 8.96 0.93
C GLN A 130 1.72 8.00 1.45
N LEU A 131 1.28 6.96 2.19
CA LEU A 131 2.17 5.91 2.69
C LEU A 131 2.89 5.19 1.55
N LEU A 132 2.28 5.14 0.37
CA LEU A 132 2.74 4.37 -0.77
C LEU A 132 3.66 5.18 -1.68
N LEU A 133 3.44 6.49 -1.79
CA LEU A 133 4.43 7.41 -2.36
C LEU A 133 5.76 7.31 -1.60
N ALA A 134 5.72 7.20 -0.27
CA ALA A 134 6.94 7.07 0.53
C ALA A 134 7.73 5.77 0.27
N GLU A 135 7.10 4.72 -0.27
CA GLU A 135 7.73 3.38 -0.42
C GLU A 135 7.97 2.96 -1.87
N PHE A 136 7.14 3.43 -2.81
CA PHE A 136 7.13 2.95 -4.20
C PHE A 136 7.28 4.07 -5.24
N CYS A 137 7.56 5.30 -4.80
CA CYS A 137 7.91 6.41 -5.67
C CYS A 137 9.43 6.63 -5.72
N GLU A 138 9.93 6.99 -6.89
CA GLU A 138 11.20 7.71 -7.03
C GLU A 138 10.94 9.10 -7.64
N LEU A 139 11.72 10.10 -7.24
CA LEU A 139 11.64 11.43 -7.83
C LEU A 139 12.59 11.54 -9.03
N ARG A 140 12.06 12.05 -10.14
CA ARG A 140 12.82 12.49 -11.30
C ARG A 140 13.23 13.94 -11.09
N ASP A 141 14.49 14.23 -11.41
CA ASP A 141 15.01 15.59 -11.52
C ASP A 141 14.42 16.33 -12.72
#